data_AF-A0A817X947-F1
#
_entry.id   AF-A0A817X947-F1
#
_cell.length_a   1.000
_cell.length_b   1.000
_cell.length_c   1.000
_cell.angle_alpha   90.00
_cell.angle_beta   90.00
_cell.angle_gamma   90.00
#
_symmetry.space_group_name_H-M   'P 1'
#
loop_
_entity.id
_entity.type
_entity.pdbx_description
1 polymer ?
#
loop_
_entity_poly.entity_id
_entity_poly.type
_entity_poly.pdbx_seq_one_letter_code
_entity_poly.pdbx_strand_id
1 'polypeptide(L)'
;MYFATGKFVFLDNNVIAQNPNLNGARCYTKNFKSYYSTTIADLLNYYRIHWTFYAEGYDQNPNSTQCYPNYYDATDNPFTYFPSLINSSERYSKNFRDYTNLYSDIRAGKLPAVSYVKGLSIHSEHPAYGTLTAGETISQDVINAISESHTYRKNTVIFLLPDESGGFYDHVSPPSSSTIDNQPYSPRILFVAVGHQIKKIMFHMFKWNRRV
;
A
#
# COMPACT_ATOMS: atom_id res chain seq x y z
N MET A 1 2.83 -5.10 5.23
CA MET A 1 3.19 -3.75 4.70
C MET A 1 3.81 -3.80 3.30
N TYR A 2 2.93 -3.59 2.31
CA TYR A 2 3.08 -3.27 0.88
C TYR A 2 4.39 -3.57 0.10
N PHE A 3 4.20 -4.07 -1.13
CA PHE A 3 5.15 -4.51 -2.16
C PHE A 3 6.31 -3.56 -2.53
N ALA A 4 7.04 -2.97 -1.58
CA ALA A 4 8.28 -2.26 -1.87
C ALA A 4 9.37 -3.24 -2.31
N THR A 5 9.38 -4.45 -1.75
CA THR A 5 10.32 -5.52 -2.07
C THR A 5 9.65 -6.90 -1.97
N GLY A 6 10.19 -7.89 -2.66
CA GLY A 6 9.70 -9.28 -2.65
C GLY A 6 10.16 -10.12 -1.45
N LYS A 7 10.85 -9.52 -0.48
CA LYS A 7 11.39 -10.18 0.72
C LYS A 7 10.90 -9.49 1.98
N PHE A 8 10.85 -10.23 3.07
CA PHE A 8 10.64 -9.74 4.42
C PHE A 8 11.66 -8.65 4.77
N VAL A 9 11.19 -7.62 5.46
CA VAL A 9 11.99 -6.47 5.85
C VAL A 9 11.94 -6.26 7.35
N PHE A 10 10.75 -6.15 7.92
CA PHE A 10 10.52 -6.02 9.35
C PHE A 10 9.13 -6.51 9.73
N LEU A 11 8.96 -6.79 11.02
CA LEU A 11 7.65 -7.00 11.63
C LEU A 11 6.92 -5.66 11.70
N ASP A 12 5.66 -5.68 11.30
CA ASP A 12 4.78 -4.53 11.38
C ASP A 12 4.78 -3.90 12.79
N ASN A 13 4.61 -2.57 12.85
CA ASN A 13 4.62 -1.76 14.08
C ASN A 13 5.92 -1.77 14.92
N ASN A 14 7.00 -2.42 14.47
CA ASN A 14 8.24 -2.47 15.25
C ASN A 14 9.21 -1.31 15.03
N VAL A 15 9.15 -0.66 13.86
CA VAL A 15 10.10 0.37 13.44
C VAL A 15 9.40 1.49 12.69
N ILE A 16 10.04 2.66 12.66
CA ILE A 16 9.59 3.82 11.87
C ILE A 16 10.70 4.23 10.91
N ALA A 17 10.36 4.78 9.74
CA ALA A 17 11.33 5.29 8.79
C ALA A 17 12.24 6.36 9.42
N GLN A 18 13.55 6.22 9.27
CA GLN A 18 14.55 7.16 9.80
C GLN A 18 14.60 8.47 8.99
N ASN A 19 13.56 9.30 9.12
CA ASN A 19 13.57 10.68 8.65
C ASN A 19 12.53 11.52 9.42
N PRO A 20 12.95 12.36 10.38
CA PRO A 20 12.05 13.13 11.23
C PRO A 20 11.28 14.23 10.47
N ASN A 21 11.70 14.52 9.23
CA ASN A 21 11.08 15.54 8.38
C ASN A 21 10.01 14.97 7.43
N LEU A 22 9.73 13.65 7.48
CA LEU A 22 8.62 13.09 6.71
C LEU A 22 7.28 13.55 7.30
N ASN A 23 6.30 13.79 6.44
CA ASN A 23 4.92 14.03 6.86
C ASN A 23 4.48 12.87 7.78
N GLY A 24 3.93 13.19 8.95
CA GLY A 24 3.51 12.19 9.95
C GLY A 24 4.64 11.63 10.85
N ALA A 25 5.93 11.82 10.53
CA ALA A 25 7.02 11.25 11.33
C ALA A 25 7.09 11.78 12.77
N ARG A 26 6.62 13.01 13.01
CA ARG A 26 6.58 13.62 14.36
C ARG A 26 5.71 12.85 15.37
N CYS A 27 4.81 11.99 14.89
CA CYS A 27 3.98 11.13 15.74
C CYS A 27 4.78 10.01 16.41
N TYR A 28 6.06 9.86 16.04
CA TYR A 28 6.92 8.77 16.45
C TYR A 28 8.28 9.30 16.94
N THR A 29 8.78 8.75 18.04
CA THR A 29 9.97 9.28 18.74
C THR A 29 11.10 8.29 18.94
N LYS A 30 10.91 7.01 18.60
CA LYS A 30 11.89 5.93 18.82
C LYS A 30 11.82 4.86 17.73
N ASN A 31 12.80 3.95 17.71
CA ASN A 31 12.87 2.79 16.81
C ASN A 31 12.98 3.14 15.32
N PHE A 32 13.74 4.19 15.00
CA PHE A 32 13.99 4.57 13.62
C PHE A 32 14.85 3.53 12.88
N LYS A 33 14.51 3.27 11.61
CA LYS A 33 15.22 2.32 10.75
C LYS A 33 15.22 2.77 9.28
N SER A 34 16.30 2.43 8.57
CA SER A 34 16.39 2.54 7.12
C SER A 34 16.85 1.22 6.51
N TYR A 35 16.45 1.01 5.25
CA TYR A 35 16.86 -0.12 4.44
C TYR A 35 17.41 0.37 3.10
N TYR A 36 18.34 -0.40 2.54
CA TYR A 36 19.14 0.02 1.37
C TYR A 36 19.05 -0.94 0.19
N SER A 37 18.21 -1.98 0.29
CA SER A 37 17.97 -2.86 -0.86
C SER A 37 17.12 -2.15 -1.90
N THR A 38 17.35 -2.48 -3.17
CA THR A 38 16.54 -2.02 -4.29
C THR A 38 15.07 -2.39 -4.09
N THR A 39 14.20 -1.40 -4.24
CA THR A 39 12.75 -1.54 -4.23
C THR A 39 12.18 -1.61 -5.64
N ILE A 40 10.90 -1.99 -5.78
CA ILE A 40 10.18 -1.85 -7.05
C ILE A 40 10.14 -0.39 -7.52
N ALA A 41 10.03 0.58 -6.60
CA ALA A 41 10.04 2.00 -6.93
C ALA A 41 11.38 2.43 -7.54
N ASP A 42 12.52 1.93 -7.02
CA ASP A 42 13.84 2.19 -7.62
C ASP A 42 13.91 1.65 -9.06
N LEU A 43 13.35 0.45 -9.30
CA LEU A 43 13.29 -0.14 -10.64
C LEU A 43 12.38 0.66 -11.58
N LEU A 44 11.19 1.06 -11.13
CA LEU A 44 10.27 1.90 -11.91
C LEU A 44 10.92 3.23 -12.27
N ASN A 45 11.62 3.86 -11.32
CA ASN A 45 12.39 5.08 -11.54
C ASN A 45 13.50 4.88 -12.57
N TYR A 46 14.27 3.79 -12.47
CA TYR A 46 15.33 3.45 -13.41
C TYR A 46 14.80 3.30 -14.85
N TYR A 47 13.66 2.62 -15.02
CA TYR A 47 13.01 2.42 -16.31
C TYR A 47 12.09 3.56 -16.74
N ARG A 48 12.02 4.65 -15.97
CA ARG A 48 11.15 5.82 -16.23
C ARG A 48 9.66 5.45 -16.36
N ILE A 49 9.22 4.44 -15.61
CA ILE A 49 7.81 4.08 -15.50
C ILE A 49 7.21 4.93 -14.39
N HIS A 50 6.21 5.75 -14.73
CA HIS A 50 5.55 6.62 -13.78
C HIS A 50 4.78 5.82 -12.73
N TRP A 51 4.97 6.19 -11.46
CA TRP A 51 4.26 5.62 -10.34
C TRP A 51 3.95 6.67 -9.28
N THR A 52 2.87 6.45 -8.53
CA THR A 52 2.47 7.31 -7.41
C THR A 52 1.92 6.48 -6.26
N PHE A 53 2.26 6.86 -5.03
CA PHE A 53 1.61 6.45 -3.80
C PHE A 53 0.63 7.55 -3.37
N TYR A 54 -0.67 7.28 -3.53
CA TYR A 54 -1.76 8.14 -3.12
C TYR A 54 -2.16 7.79 -1.68
N ALA A 55 -1.87 8.67 -0.73
CA ALA A 55 -2.22 8.45 0.67
C ALA A 55 -3.17 9.52 1.18
N GLU A 56 -4.25 9.11 1.83
CA GLU A 56 -5.19 10.05 2.42
C GLU A 56 -4.52 10.81 3.58
N GLY A 57 -4.67 12.13 3.56
CA GLY A 57 -4.09 13.01 4.56
C GLY A 57 -2.63 13.40 4.29
N TYR A 58 -2.04 12.99 3.16
CA TYR A 58 -0.62 13.22 2.86
C TYR A 58 -0.28 14.71 2.78
N ASP A 59 -1.16 15.52 2.18
CA ASP A 59 -0.99 16.97 2.02
C ASP A 59 -1.59 17.78 3.20
N GLN A 60 -2.08 17.10 4.26
CA GLN A 60 -2.62 17.81 5.42
C GLN A 60 -1.54 18.63 6.14
N ASN A 61 -1.97 19.67 6.86
CA ASN A 61 -1.10 20.64 7.51
C ASN A 61 0.06 19.96 8.27
N PRO A 62 1.34 20.18 7.88
CA PRO A 62 2.48 19.57 8.55
C PRO A 62 2.63 20.03 10.00
N ASN A 63 2.05 21.19 10.34
CA ASN A 63 1.97 21.74 11.69
C ASN A 63 0.71 21.30 12.46
N SER A 64 -0.13 20.41 11.91
CA SER A 64 -1.17 19.76 12.70
C SER A 64 -0.54 19.15 13.95
N THR A 65 -1.27 19.02 15.06
CA THR A 65 -0.83 18.22 16.22
C THR A 65 -1.42 16.81 16.20
N GLN A 66 -2.40 16.55 15.33
CA GLN A 66 -3.10 15.27 15.23
C GLN A 66 -2.18 14.16 14.75
N CYS A 67 -2.35 12.97 15.30
CA CYS A 67 -1.62 11.78 14.90
C CYS A 67 -2.61 10.68 14.53
N TYR A 68 -2.07 9.52 14.16
CA TYR A 68 -2.81 8.27 14.08
C TYR A 68 -3.87 8.17 15.19
N PRO A 69 -5.12 7.76 14.88
CA PRO A 69 -5.56 7.20 13.60
C PRO A 69 -6.14 8.22 12.60
N ASN A 70 -6.25 9.51 12.97
CA ASN A 70 -6.96 10.54 12.20
C ASN A 70 -6.05 11.38 11.27
N TYR A 71 -4.80 10.99 11.11
CA TYR A 71 -3.78 11.73 10.36
C TYR A 71 -2.93 10.75 9.55
N TYR A 72 -2.29 11.24 8.48
CA TYR A 72 -1.44 10.42 7.63
C TYR A 72 -0.38 9.68 8.46
N ASP A 73 -0.35 8.37 8.30
CA ASP A 73 0.60 7.51 8.96
C ASP A 73 1.77 7.18 8.03
N ALA A 74 2.95 7.70 8.36
CA ALA A 74 4.16 7.47 7.59
C ALA A 74 4.64 6.02 7.67
N THR A 75 4.31 5.29 8.74
CA THR A 75 4.74 3.90 8.92
C THR A 75 4.11 3.01 7.84
N ASP A 76 2.87 3.31 7.45
CA ASP A 76 2.05 2.63 6.44
C ASP A 76 2.51 2.82 4.99
N ASN A 77 3.49 3.70 4.76
CA ASN A 77 4.12 3.85 3.45
C ASN A 77 5.51 3.20 3.46
N PRO A 78 5.69 2.01 2.84
CA PRO A 78 6.93 1.25 2.93
C PRO A 78 8.11 1.95 2.25
N PHE A 79 7.85 2.83 1.28
CA PHE A 79 8.89 3.53 0.53
C PHE A 79 9.59 4.58 1.40
N THR A 80 8.97 5.00 2.51
CA THR A 80 9.57 5.94 3.43
C THR A 80 10.82 5.39 4.13
N TYR A 81 10.95 4.07 4.23
CA TYR A 81 12.09 3.44 4.89
C TYR A 81 13.34 3.34 4.02
N PHE A 82 13.26 3.74 2.74
CA PHE A 82 14.34 3.60 1.77
C PHE A 82 14.94 4.97 1.43
N PRO A 83 16.16 5.28 1.89
CA PRO A 83 16.81 6.57 1.64
C PRO A 83 16.90 6.97 0.16
N SER A 84 16.95 6.01 -0.77
CA SER A 84 16.94 6.28 -2.21
C SER A 84 15.68 7.03 -2.68
N LEU A 85 14.57 6.93 -1.95
CA LEU A 85 13.27 7.50 -2.29
C LEU A 85 12.94 8.75 -1.46
N ILE A 86 13.40 8.83 -0.20
CA ILE A 86 13.07 9.94 0.71
C ILE A 86 14.15 11.02 0.84
N ASN A 87 15.44 10.70 0.66
CA ASN A 87 16.51 11.71 0.78
C ASN A 87 16.65 12.56 -0.49
N SER A 88 16.01 12.15 -1.59
CA SER A 88 15.92 12.94 -2.80
C SER A 88 14.71 13.89 -2.73
N SER A 89 14.77 14.90 -1.86
CA SER A 89 13.63 15.80 -1.57
C SER A 89 12.99 16.44 -2.81
N GLU A 90 13.68 16.48 -3.95
CA GLU A 90 13.11 16.95 -5.23
C GLU A 90 12.86 15.86 -6.28
N ARG A 91 13.62 14.76 -6.29
CA ARG A 91 13.62 13.84 -7.44
C ARG A 91 12.36 12.98 -7.50
N TYR A 92 11.90 12.48 -6.35
CA TYR A 92 10.77 11.55 -6.27
C TYR A 92 9.65 12.00 -5.33
N SER A 93 9.75 13.21 -4.76
CA SER A 93 8.69 13.77 -3.92
C SER A 93 7.35 13.87 -4.65
N LYS A 94 7.37 14.06 -5.97
CA LYS A 94 6.16 14.08 -6.82
C LYS A 94 5.43 12.74 -6.92
N ASN A 95 6.06 11.63 -6.51
CA ASN A 95 5.46 10.31 -6.52
C ASN A 95 4.66 10.03 -5.23
N PHE A 96 4.67 10.94 -4.25
CA PHE A 96 3.87 10.82 -3.04
C PHE A 96 2.86 11.98 -3.05
N ARG A 97 1.57 11.65 -3.08
CA ARG A 97 0.51 12.63 -3.29
C ARG A 97 -0.68 12.30 -2.41
N ASP A 98 -1.48 13.31 -2.09
CA ASP A 98 -2.71 13.08 -1.36
C ASP A 98 -3.72 12.26 -2.17
N TYR A 99 -4.50 11.42 -1.48
CA TYR A 99 -5.56 10.60 -2.06
C TYR A 99 -6.52 11.39 -2.97
N THR A 100 -6.82 12.65 -2.64
CA THR A 100 -7.69 13.51 -3.46
C THR A 100 -7.15 13.73 -4.88
N ASN A 101 -5.84 13.62 -5.08
CA ASN A 101 -5.21 13.74 -6.40
C ASN A 101 -5.48 12.54 -7.32
N LEU A 102 -5.82 11.37 -6.77
CA LEU A 102 -6.12 10.18 -7.57
C LEU A 102 -7.23 10.48 -8.58
N TYR A 103 -8.32 11.10 -8.12
CA TYR A 103 -9.47 11.39 -8.96
C TYR A 103 -9.20 12.45 -10.03
N SER A 104 -8.36 13.45 -9.72
CA SER A 104 -7.97 14.45 -10.72
C SER A 104 -7.09 13.83 -11.80
N ASP A 105 -6.15 12.95 -11.43
CA ASP A 105 -5.31 12.22 -12.38
C ASP A 105 -6.12 11.24 -13.24
N ILE A 106 -7.11 10.53 -12.68
CA ILE A 106 -8.04 9.68 -13.43
C ILE A 106 -8.83 10.51 -14.47
N ARG A 107 -9.46 11.62 -14.06
CA ARG A 107 -10.25 12.48 -14.96
C ARG A 107 -9.41 13.13 -16.05
N ALA A 108 -8.18 13.51 -15.73
CA ALA A 108 -7.28 14.17 -16.67
C ALA A 108 -6.55 13.21 -17.61
N GLY A 109 -6.74 11.89 -17.49
CA GLY A 109 -5.98 10.91 -18.27
C GLY A 109 -4.50 10.88 -17.88
N LYS A 110 -4.19 11.13 -16.61
CA LYS A 110 -2.83 11.21 -16.03
C LYS A 110 -2.54 10.19 -14.92
N LEU A 111 -3.40 9.19 -14.73
CA LEU A 111 -3.14 8.09 -13.80
C LEU A 111 -1.81 7.40 -14.18
N PRO A 112 -0.86 7.26 -13.24
CA PRO A 112 0.40 6.57 -13.49
C PRO A 112 0.21 5.10 -13.84
N ALA A 113 1.22 4.50 -14.47
CA ALA A 113 1.21 3.09 -14.82
C ALA A 113 1.14 2.17 -13.58
N VAL A 114 1.71 2.60 -12.45
CA VAL A 114 1.63 1.91 -11.15
C VAL A 114 1.12 2.88 -10.09
N SER A 115 -0.02 2.58 -9.48
CA SER A 115 -0.62 3.43 -8.45
C SER A 115 -0.87 2.61 -7.18
N TYR A 116 -0.40 3.11 -6.04
CA TYR A 116 -0.73 2.59 -4.72
C TYR A 116 -1.74 3.54 -4.07
N VAL A 117 -2.73 3.00 -3.37
CA VAL A 117 -3.75 3.78 -2.69
C VAL A 117 -3.86 3.32 -1.24
N LYS A 118 -3.85 4.27 -0.31
CA LYS A 118 -3.97 4.00 1.13
C LYS A 118 -4.83 5.07 1.80
N GLY A 119 -5.91 4.65 2.43
CA GLY A 119 -6.75 5.50 3.28
C GLY A 119 -6.13 5.75 4.65
N LEU A 120 -6.70 6.70 5.38
CA LEU A 120 -6.42 6.88 6.81
C LEU A 120 -6.82 5.65 7.61
N SER A 121 -6.24 5.47 8.79
CA SER A 121 -6.55 4.33 9.67
C SER A 121 -8.03 4.30 10.07
N ILE A 122 -8.65 5.45 10.30
CA ILE A 122 -10.10 5.56 10.54
C ILE A 122 -10.97 5.19 9.33
N HIS A 123 -10.43 5.26 8.12
CA HIS A 123 -11.09 4.89 6.87
C HIS A 123 -10.58 3.56 6.32
N SER A 124 -9.97 2.75 7.19
CA SER A 124 -9.46 1.42 6.87
C SER A 124 -10.29 0.32 7.54
N GLU A 125 -9.90 -0.92 7.32
CA GLU A 125 -10.45 -2.09 8.02
C GLU A 125 -9.62 -2.46 9.27
N HIS A 126 -8.67 -1.61 9.68
CA HIS A 126 -7.77 -1.91 10.80
C HIS A 126 -8.56 -2.13 12.09
N PRO A 127 -8.30 -3.24 12.84
CA PRO A 127 -8.91 -3.46 14.14
C PRO A 127 -8.72 -2.27 15.08
N ALA A 128 -9.71 -1.97 15.91
CA ALA A 128 -9.70 -0.89 16.91
C ALA A 128 -9.80 0.55 16.39
N TYR A 129 -9.51 0.84 15.11
CA TYR A 129 -9.48 2.22 14.61
C TYR A 129 -10.42 2.47 13.43
N GLY A 130 -10.54 1.49 12.54
CA GLY A 130 -11.41 1.57 11.37
C GLY A 130 -12.68 0.71 11.52
N THR A 131 -13.48 0.68 10.45
CA THR A 131 -14.62 -0.22 10.32
C THR A 131 -14.61 -0.86 8.94
N LEU A 132 -15.21 -2.05 8.81
CA LEU A 132 -15.38 -2.71 7.51
C LEU A 132 -16.01 -1.77 6.48
N THR A 133 -17.08 -1.08 6.85
CA THR A 133 -17.79 -0.15 5.97
C THR A 133 -16.93 1.03 5.53
N ALA A 134 -16.05 1.55 6.40
CA ALA A 134 -15.18 2.66 6.06
C ALA A 134 -14.09 2.23 5.05
N GLY A 135 -13.46 1.07 5.28
CA GLY A 135 -12.50 0.50 4.32
C GLY A 135 -13.12 0.10 2.98
N GLU A 136 -14.32 -0.46 3.01
CA GLU A 136 -15.10 -0.79 1.80
C GLU A 136 -15.43 0.46 1.00
N THR A 137 -15.72 1.59 1.65
CA THR A 137 -16.03 2.87 0.97
C THR A 137 -14.86 3.33 0.11
N ILE A 138 -13.64 3.37 0.66
CA ILE A 138 -12.44 3.74 -0.12
C ILE A 138 -12.22 2.78 -1.29
N SER A 139 -12.35 1.48 -1.03
CA SER A 139 -12.18 0.46 -2.08
C SER A 139 -13.21 0.63 -3.21
N GLN A 140 -14.46 0.87 -2.84
CA GLN A 140 -15.56 1.08 -3.78
C GLN A 140 -15.36 2.36 -4.60
N ASP A 141 -14.96 3.47 -3.96
CA ASP A 141 -14.76 4.73 -4.66
C ASP A 141 -13.66 4.63 -5.73
N VAL A 142 -12.55 3.97 -5.41
CA VAL A 142 -11.45 3.74 -6.37
C VAL A 142 -11.91 2.82 -7.52
N ILE A 143 -12.60 1.72 -7.20
CA ILE A 143 -13.11 0.78 -8.21
C ILE A 143 -14.11 1.48 -9.14
N ASN A 144 -15.02 2.28 -8.61
CA ASN A 144 -16.00 3.03 -9.39
C ASN A 144 -15.31 4.06 -10.28
N ALA A 145 -14.37 4.85 -9.75
CA ALA A 145 -13.67 5.87 -10.52
C ALA A 145 -12.91 5.29 -11.73
N ILE A 146 -12.31 4.11 -11.59
CA ILE A 146 -11.66 3.42 -12.70
C ILE A 146 -12.69 2.81 -13.67
N SER A 147 -13.74 2.17 -13.14
CA SER A 147 -14.76 1.48 -13.96
C SER A 147 -15.59 2.45 -14.81
N GLU A 148 -15.84 3.65 -14.30
CA GLU A 148 -16.57 4.72 -14.98
C GLU A 148 -15.68 5.54 -15.93
N SER A 149 -14.35 5.44 -15.78
CA SER A 149 -13.41 6.15 -16.65
C SER A 149 -13.38 5.56 -18.06
N HIS A 150 -13.76 6.36 -19.07
CA HIS A 150 -13.64 5.98 -20.48
C HIS A 150 -12.18 5.67 -20.88
N THR A 151 -11.21 6.30 -20.22
CA THR A 151 -9.78 6.12 -20.44
C THR A 151 -9.26 4.84 -19.79
N TYR A 152 -9.68 4.54 -18.56
CA TYR A 152 -9.04 3.50 -17.73
C TYR A 152 -9.80 2.18 -17.60
N ARG A 153 -11.12 2.18 -17.82
CA ARG A 153 -11.96 1.00 -17.56
C ARG A 153 -11.53 -0.27 -18.30
N LYS A 154 -10.86 -0.15 -19.46
CA LYS A 154 -10.47 -1.28 -20.31
C LYS A 154 -8.99 -1.68 -20.18
N ASN A 155 -8.15 -0.87 -19.55
CA ASN A 155 -6.70 -1.04 -19.52
C ASN A 155 -6.11 -1.03 -18.10
N THR A 156 -6.92 -0.92 -17.05
CA THR A 156 -6.48 -0.97 -15.66
C THR A 156 -6.92 -2.26 -14.96
N VAL A 157 -6.03 -2.81 -14.15
CA VAL A 157 -6.33 -3.86 -13.17
C VAL A 157 -6.08 -3.29 -11.77
N ILE A 158 -7.05 -3.46 -10.88
CA ILE A 158 -6.95 -3.12 -9.46
C ILE A 158 -6.68 -4.39 -8.68
N PHE A 159 -5.67 -4.35 -7.82
CA PHE A 159 -5.43 -5.38 -6.81
C PHE A 159 -5.82 -4.82 -5.44
N LEU A 160 -6.80 -5.45 -4.80
CA LEU A 160 -7.27 -5.13 -3.46
C LEU A 160 -6.82 -6.23 -2.49
N LEU A 161 -6.08 -5.82 -1.47
CA LEU A 161 -5.58 -6.69 -0.42
C LEU A 161 -5.32 -5.87 0.85
N PRO A 162 -5.63 -6.41 2.04
CA PRO A 162 -5.13 -5.86 3.30
C PRO A 162 -3.63 -6.14 3.41
N ASP A 163 -2.93 -5.36 4.23
CA ASP A 163 -1.49 -5.51 4.40
C ASP A 163 -1.10 -6.57 5.43
N GLU A 164 -2.04 -6.92 6.32
CA GLU A 164 -1.95 -7.95 7.36
C GLU A 164 -3.34 -8.57 7.66
N SER A 165 -3.44 -9.47 8.65
CA SER A 165 -4.64 -10.30 8.90
C SER A 165 -5.56 -9.78 10.01
N GLY A 166 -5.26 -8.64 10.63
CA GLY A 166 -5.95 -8.07 11.80
C GLY A 166 -5.79 -8.88 13.09
N GLY A 167 -4.94 -9.92 13.08
CA GLY A 167 -4.92 -10.94 14.14
C GLY A 167 -6.18 -11.81 14.20
N PHE A 168 -7.07 -11.75 13.20
CA PHE A 168 -8.25 -12.62 13.14
C PHE A 168 -7.87 -14.08 12.86
N TYR A 169 -8.69 -15.00 13.35
CA TYR A 169 -8.44 -16.44 13.19
C TYR A 169 -8.57 -16.88 11.72
N ASP A 170 -7.53 -17.58 11.23
CA ASP A 170 -7.57 -18.36 10.00
C ASP A 170 -7.24 -19.82 10.30
N HIS A 171 -8.04 -20.75 9.77
CA HIS A 171 -7.90 -22.17 10.06
C HIS A 171 -6.74 -22.85 9.31
N VAL A 172 -6.16 -22.21 8.29
CA VAL A 172 -5.07 -22.78 7.51
C VAL A 172 -3.76 -22.32 8.10
N SER A 173 -2.97 -23.29 8.59
CA SER A 173 -1.62 -23.02 9.04
C SER A 173 -0.78 -22.42 7.90
N PRO A 174 -0.07 -21.30 8.13
CA PRO A 174 0.83 -20.73 7.13
C PRO A 174 1.93 -21.73 6.73
N PRO A 175 2.37 -21.72 5.46
CA PRO A 175 3.54 -22.49 5.07
C PRO A 175 4.78 -22.06 5.88
N SER A 176 5.63 -23.01 6.25
CA SER A 176 6.72 -22.79 7.20
C SER A 176 7.86 -21.91 6.69
N SER A 177 8.01 -21.74 5.38
CA SER A 177 9.07 -20.95 4.78
C SER A 177 8.72 -20.46 3.38
N SER A 178 9.05 -19.21 3.10
CA SER A 178 9.03 -18.58 1.79
C SER A 178 10.24 -18.99 0.96
N THR A 179 10.03 -19.27 -0.32
CA THR A 179 11.10 -19.60 -1.26
C THR A 179 11.94 -18.38 -1.69
N ILE A 180 11.51 -17.18 -1.32
CA ILE A 180 12.19 -15.93 -1.70
C ILE A 180 13.27 -15.54 -0.68
N ASP A 181 13.01 -15.76 0.61
CA ASP A 181 13.83 -15.23 1.71
C ASP A 181 13.93 -16.17 2.92
N ASN A 182 13.37 -17.39 2.81
CA ASN A 182 13.34 -18.41 3.85
C ASN A 182 12.67 -17.98 5.17
N GLN A 183 11.86 -16.91 5.16
CA GLN A 183 11.06 -16.52 6.33
C GLN A 183 9.72 -17.26 6.35
N PRO A 184 9.14 -17.57 7.53
CA PRO A 184 7.80 -18.11 7.61
C PRO A 184 6.75 -17.18 7.00
N TYR A 185 5.72 -17.74 6.38
CA TYR A 185 4.56 -16.94 5.96
C TYR A 185 3.68 -16.58 7.17
N SER A 186 2.98 -15.46 7.06
CA SER A 186 1.93 -15.03 7.98
C SER A 186 0.57 -15.68 7.64
N PRO A 187 -0.48 -15.50 8.48
CA PRO A 187 -1.84 -15.88 8.13
C PRO A 187 -2.26 -15.38 6.74
N ARG A 188 -3.17 -16.13 6.11
CA ARG A 188 -3.67 -15.77 4.77
C ARG A 188 -4.42 -14.45 4.83
N ILE A 189 -4.30 -13.69 3.74
CA ILE A 189 -5.02 -12.44 3.53
C ILE A 189 -5.93 -12.54 2.30
N LEU A 190 -6.93 -11.66 2.22
CA LEU A 190 -7.76 -11.49 1.04
C LEU A 190 -6.91 -11.00 -0.14
N PHE A 191 -7.21 -11.50 -1.34
CA PHE A 191 -6.65 -10.98 -2.58
C PHE A 191 -7.74 -10.95 -3.65
N VAL A 192 -8.08 -9.75 -4.11
CA VAL A 192 -9.09 -9.53 -5.14
C VAL A 192 -8.46 -8.77 -6.30
N ALA A 193 -8.68 -9.26 -7.52
CA ALA A 193 -8.32 -8.56 -8.75
C ALA A 193 -9.58 -8.10 -9.49
N VAL A 194 -9.68 -6.81 -9.80
CA VAL A 194 -10.81 -6.20 -10.51
C VAL A 194 -10.31 -5.53 -11.78
N GLY A 195 -10.95 -5.79 -12.91
CA GLY A 195 -10.59 -5.16 -14.19
C GLY A 195 -11.28 -5.83 -15.36
N HIS A 196 -11.37 -5.14 -16.50
CA HIS A 196 -12.06 -5.64 -17.70
C HIS A 196 -11.42 -6.91 -18.29
N GLN A 197 -10.11 -7.06 -18.12
CA GLN A 197 -9.32 -8.17 -18.63
C GLN A 197 -9.36 -9.39 -17.70
N ILE A 198 -9.90 -9.25 -16.49
CA ILE A 198 -9.96 -10.33 -15.51
C ILE A 198 -11.13 -11.26 -15.87
N LYS A 199 -10.83 -12.56 -16.01
CA LYS A 199 -11.87 -13.57 -16.24
C LYS A 199 -12.86 -13.55 -15.08
N LYS A 200 -14.15 -13.43 -15.40
CA LYS A 200 -15.23 -13.50 -14.42
C LYS A 200 -15.17 -14.89 -13.76
N ILE A 201 -15.05 -14.91 -12.43
CA ILE A 201 -14.88 -16.09 -11.55
C ILE A 201 -13.42 -16.59 -11.45
N MET A 202 -12.73 -16.20 -10.37
CA MET A 202 -11.59 -16.95 -9.87
C MET A 202 -11.45 -16.81 -8.35
N PHE A 203 -12.20 -17.63 -7.59
CA PHE A 203 -11.68 -18.09 -6.30
C PHE A 203 -10.61 -19.14 -6.59
N HIS A 204 -9.35 -18.73 -6.72
CA HIS A 204 -8.24 -19.65 -6.49
C HIS A 204 -7.97 -19.66 -4.98
N MET A 205 -8.70 -20.50 -4.24
CA MET A 205 -8.06 -21.11 -3.09
C MET A 205 -6.85 -21.86 -3.66
N PHE A 206 -5.63 -21.49 -3.25
CA PHE A 206 -4.45 -22.30 -3.52
C PHE A 206 -4.71 -23.70 -2.96
N LYS A 207 -5.21 -24.61 -3.83
CA LYS A 207 -5.27 -26.02 -3.56
C LYS A 207 -3.84 -26.53 -3.66
N TRP A 208 -3.28 -26.93 -2.53
CA TRP A 208 -2.15 -27.83 -2.51
C TRP A 208 -2.57 -29.11 -3.22
N ASN A 209 -2.07 -29.31 -4.44
CA ASN A 209 -2.22 -30.60 -5.11
C ASN A 209 -1.39 -31.63 -4.34
N ARG A 210 -2.07 -32.51 -3.61
CA ARG A 210 -1.50 -33.80 -3.23
C ARG A 210 -1.25 -34.60 -4.52
N ARG A 211 -0.07 -35.22 -4.62
CA ARG A 211 0.07 -36.49 -5.32
C ARG A 211 0.95 -37.43 -4.50
N VAL A 212 0.30 -38.57 -4.22
CA VAL A 212 0.75 -39.90 -3.76
C VAL A 212 1.67 -39.96 -2.55
#